data_AF-A0A7V9CTM1-F1
#
_entry.id   AF-A0A7V9CTM1-F1
#
_cell.length_a   1.000
_cell.length_b   1.000
_cell.length_c   1.000
_cell.angle_alpha   90.00
_cell.angle_beta   90.00
_cell.angle_gamma   90.00
#
_symmetry.space_group_name_H-M   'P 1'
#
loop_
_entity.id
_entity.type
_entity.pdbx_description
1 polymer ?
#
loop_
_entity_poly.entity_id
_entity_poly.type
_entity_poly.pdbx_seq_one_letter_code
_entity_poly.pdbx_strand_id
1 'polypeptide(L)'
;MHGYEVITSNHDKVGRVVGEVDDWLIVEQGTVFKSRHPLPRRFATKLEGSDEVCVNLPKDMIHESPKVKGDTEFDRQAAAEHYGLAGALEQPATEGYGDTTDDDPAWGPDVDAQAAGMAPAEQRRAQVRDHVRHERTPRSPGFLGERKRKS
;
A
#
# COMPACT_ATOMS: atom_id res chain seq x y z
N MET A 1 -3.78 -1.61 27.44
CA MET A 1 -3.40 -2.86 26.74
C MET A 1 -2.45 -3.73 27.57
N HIS A 2 -2.07 -3.31 28.78
CA HIS A 2 -1.34 -4.17 29.72
C HIS A 2 -2.00 -5.55 29.93
N GLY A 3 -1.22 -6.62 29.82
CA GLY A 3 -1.67 -8.01 29.97
C GLY A 3 -2.14 -8.68 28.67
N TYR A 4 -2.30 -7.92 27.58
CA TYR A 4 -2.82 -8.44 26.31
C TYR A 4 -1.77 -9.28 25.58
N GLU A 5 -2.24 -10.31 24.87
CA GLU A 5 -1.39 -11.13 24.02
C GLU A 5 -1.14 -10.42 22.68
N VAL A 6 0.13 -10.33 22.28
CA VAL A 6 0.53 -9.68 21.05
C VAL A 6 0.65 -10.73 19.95
N ILE A 7 -0.12 -10.56 18.88
CA ILE A 7 -0.14 -11.43 17.71
C ILE A 7 0.18 -10.62 16.45
N THR A 8 0.88 -11.22 15.49
CA THR A 8 1.08 -10.59 14.17
C THR A 8 -0.18 -10.71 13.32
N SER A 9 -0.23 -9.99 12.19
CA SER A 9 -1.27 -10.15 11.16
C SER A 9 -1.45 -11.59 10.66
N ASN A 10 -0.43 -12.45 10.81
CA ASN A 10 -0.49 -13.87 10.44
C ASN A 10 -0.96 -14.77 11.61
N HIS A 11 -1.47 -14.19 12.69
CA HIS A 11 -1.82 -14.87 13.94
C HIS A 11 -0.64 -15.55 14.66
N ASP A 12 0.61 -15.15 14.36
CA ASP A 12 1.76 -15.65 15.09
C ASP A 12 1.89 -14.97 16.44
N LYS A 13 2.04 -15.77 17.50
CA LYS A 13 2.28 -15.26 18.85
C LYS A 13 3.67 -14.62 18.96
N VAL A 14 3.67 -13.35 19.32
CA VAL A 14 4.87 -12.54 19.55
C VAL A 14 5.26 -12.56 21.02
N GLY A 15 4.29 -12.31 21.92
CA GLY A 15 4.56 -12.13 23.34
C GLY A 15 3.37 -11.55 24.10
N ARG A 16 3.64 -10.86 25.21
CA ARG A 16 2.63 -10.20 26.06
C ARG A 16 3.02 -8.77 26.37
N VAL A 17 2.04 -7.87 26.39
CA VAL A 17 2.27 -6.49 26.85
C VAL A 17 2.45 -6.46 28.37
N VAL A 18 3.63 -6.05 28.83
CA VAL A 18 4.00 -5.93 30.26
C VAL A 18 4.10 -4.49 30.73
N GLY A 19 3.98 -3.51 29.83
CA GLY A 19 4.08 -2.10 30.19
C GLY A 19 3.71 -1.19 29.04
N GLU A 20 3.47 0.07 29.35
CA GLU A 20 3.22 1.13 28.37
C GLU A 20 3.99 2.36 28.82
N VAL A 21 4.73 2.98 27.92
CA VAL A 21 5.54 4.17 28.15
C VAL A 21 5.31 5.13 26.99
N ASP A 22 4.60 6.23 27.22
CA ASP A 22 4.23 7.20 26.19
C ASP A 22 3.53 6.52 24.98
N ASP A 23 4.12 6.59 23.79
CA ASP A 23 3.65 5.94 22.55
C ASP A 23 4.24 4.54 22.30
N TRP A 24 4.86 3.94 23.32
CA TRP A 24 5.50 2.64 23.23
C TRP A 24 4.83 1.61 24.14
N LEU A 25 4.58 0.42 23.61
CA LEU A 25 4.14 -0.75 24.34
C LEU A 25 5.37 -1.61 24.65
N ILE A 26 5.53 -2.05 25.90
CA ILE A 26 6.63 -2.94 26.27
C ILE A 26 6.14 -4.37 26.15
N VAL A 27 6.70 -5.12 25.19
CA VAL A 27 6.31 -6.50 24.91
C VAL A 27 7.37 -7.44 25.47
N GLU A 28 6.96 -8.35 26.35
CA GLU A 28 7.80 -9.43 26.85
C GLU A 28 7.70 -10.64 25.92
N GLN A 29 8.85 -11.13 25.49
CA GLN A 29 9.01 -12.29 24.61
C GLN A 29 9.90 -13.34 25.27
N GLY A 30 9.72 -14.60 24.87
CA GLY A 30 10.53 -15.72 25.33
C GLY A 30 9.96 -16.44 26.57
N THR A 31 10.13 -17.76 26.59
CA THR A 31 9.61 -18.63 27.68
C THR A 31 10.63 -18.82 28.80
N VAL A 32 11.92 -18.98 28.44
CA VAL A 32 13.01 -19.28 29.39
C VAL A 32 13.87 -18.06 29.65
N PHE A 33 14.29 -17.36 28.58
CA PHE A 33 14.98 -16.08 28.68
C PHE A 33 14.03 -14.99 28.21
N LYS A 34 13.42 -14.29 29.18
CA LYS A 34 12.50 -13.21 28.90
C LYS A 34 13.28 -11.98 28.44
N SER A 35 12.99 -11.51 27.24
CA SER A 35 13.46 -10.22 26.74
C SER A 35 12.27 -9.27 26.58
N ARG A 36 12.52 -7.99 26.82
CA ARG A 36 11.50 -6.93 26.69
C ARG A 36 11.88 -6.05 25.53
N HIS A 37 10.91 -5.78 24.67
CA HIS A 37 11.08 -5.06 23.42
C HIS A 37 10.07 -3.92 23.35
N PRO A 38 10.50 -2.69 23.00
CA PRO A 38 9.61 -1.58 22.82
C PRO A 38 8.92 -1.72 21.45
N LEU A 39 7.59 -1.70 21.44
CA LEU A 39 6.75 -1.78 20.26
C LEU A 39 5.99 -0.46 20.10
N PRO A 40 6.08 0.23 18.95
CA PRO A 40 5.33 1.47 18.76
C PRO A 40 3.82 1.21 18.74
N ARG A 41 3.08 1.97 19.56
CA ARG A 41 1.62 1.84 19.68
C ARG A 41 0.90 2.07 18.35
N ARG A 42 1.48 2.86 17.44
CA ARG A 42 0.89 3.13 16.11
C ARG A 42 0.75 1.88 15.23
N PHE A 43 1.53 0.83 15.48
CA PHE A 43 1.45 -0.43 14.76
C PHE A 43 0.57 -1.47 15.47
N ALA A 44 0.07 -1.15 16.66
CA ALA A 44 -0.70 -2.04 17.51
C ALA A 44 -2.19 -1.67 17.47
N THR A 45 -3.02 -2.61 17.02
CA THR A 45 -4.48 -2.49 17.02
C THR A 45 -5.06 -3.50 17.99
N LYS A 46 -5.83 -3.01 18.98
CA LYS A 46 -6.56 -3.90 19.88
C LYS A 46 -7.73 -4.54 19.13
N LEU A 47 -7.90 -5.85 19.29
CA LEU A 47 -9.05 -6.57 18.76
C LEU A 47 -10.23 -6.42 19.73
N GLU A 48 -11.42 -6.12 19.21
CA GLU A 48 -12.62 -6.01 20.03
C GLU A 48 -13.13 -7.40 20.44
N GLY A 49 -13.46 -7.56 21.72
CA GLY A 49 -13.99 -8.82 22.26
C GLY A 49 -12.93 -9.88 22.58
N SER A 50 -11.63 -9.59 22.41
CA SER A 50 -10.54 -10.45 22.87
C SER A 50 -9.48 -9.67 23.65
N ASP A 51 -8.68 -10.39 24.44
CA ASP A 51 -7.51 -9.83 25.13
C ASP A 51 -6.25 -9.91 24.25
N GLU A 52 -6.41 -9.62 22.95
CA GLU A 52 -5.37 -9.70 21.94
C GLU A 52 -5.12 -8.34 21.27
N VAL A 53 -3.86 -8.11 20.93
CA VAL A 53 -3.39 -6.95 20.18
C VAL A 53 -2.75 -7.46 18.89
N CYS A 54 -3.33 -7.08 17.75
CA CYS A 54 -2.79 -7.38 16.45
C CYS A 54 -1.76 -6.32 16.04
N VAL A 55 -0.60 -6.77 15.58
CA VAL A 55 0.48 -5.90 15.12
C VAL A 55 0.76 -6.11 13.65
N ASN A 56 0.91 -5.00 12.92
CA ASN A 56 1.27 -5.04 11.50
C ASN A 56 2.79 -5.03 11.28
N LEU A 57 3.52 -5.76 12.12
CA LEU A 57 4.97 -5.90 12.03
C LEU A 57 5.32 -7.39 12.08
N PRO A 58 6.32 -7.85 11.31
CA PRO A 58 6.78 -9.22 11.39
C PRO A 58 7.43 -9.47 12.76
N LYS A 59 7.29 -10.70 13.26
CA LYS A 59 7.79 -11.10 14.58
C LYS A 59 9.29 -10.87 14.74
N ASP A 60 10.07 -11.16 13.70
CA ASP A 60 11.53 -11.02 13.72
C ASP A 60 11.95 -9.56 13.91
N MET A 61 11.26 -8.60 13.28
CA MET A 61 11.52 -7.18 13.46
C MET A 61 11.29 -6.72 14.91
N ILE A 62 10.33 -7.33 15.61
CA ILE A 62 10.08 -7.05 17.02
C ILE A 62 11.19 -7.66 17.89
N HIS A 63 11.60 -8.89 17.57
CA HIS A 63 12.64 -9.61 18.30
C HIS A 63 14.04 -8.99 18.16
N GLU A 64 14.35 -8.42 16.99
CA GLU A 64 15.63 -7.75 16.72
C GLU A 64 15.70 -6.32 17.29
N SER A 65 14.59 -5.81 17.82
CA SER A 65 14.55 -4.45 18.35
C SER A 65 15.43 -4.26 19.60
N PRO A 66 15.87 -3.01 19.87
CA PRO A 66 16.62 -2.68 21.08
C PRO A 66 15.92 -3.17 22.35
N LYS A 67 16.66 -3.86 23.22
CA LYS A 67 16.09 -4.40 24.47
C LYS A 67 15.82 -3.29 25.49
N VAL A 68 14.71 -3.43 26.20
CA VAL A 68 14.37 -2.60 27.36
C VAL A 68 15.14 -3.10 28.58
N LYS A 69 15.80 -2.18 29.29
CA LYS A 69 16.45 -2.42 30.58
C LYS A 69 15.45 -2.12 31.70
N GLY A 70 15.28 -3.06 32.62
CA GLY A 70 14.27 -2.92 33.68
C GLY A 70 12.85 -2.89 33.12
N ASP A 71 11.99 -2.04 33.66
CA ASP A 71 10.57 -1.95 33.29
C ASP A 71 10.28 -0.91 32.19
N THR A 72 11.05 0.18 32.13
CA THR A 72 10.71 1.32 31.26
C THR A 72 11.92 2.01 30.62
N GLU A 73 13.15 1.59 30.91
CA GLU A 73 14.36 2.28 30.45
C GLU A 73 14.85 1.68 29.12
N PHE A 74 14.75 2.43 28.03
CA PHE A 74 15.27 2.05 26.73
C PHE A 74 15.67 3.28 25.91
N ASP A 75 16.54 3.06 24.93
CA ASP A 75 16.91 4.09 23.98
C ASP A 75 15.77 4.28 22.96
N ARG A 76 14.99 5.34 23.16
CA ARG A 76 13.85 5.69 22.30
C ARG A 76 14.29 6.07 20.90
N GLN A 77 15.47 6.66 20.75
CA GLN A 77 16.00 7.07 19.45
C GLN A 77 16.39 5.84 18.65
N ALA A 78 17.16 4.93 19.25
CA ALA A 78 17.52 3.66 18.61
C ALA A 78 16.28 2.81 18.27
N ALA A 79 15.27 2.78 19.15
CA ALA A 79 14.01 2.10 18.85
C ALA A 79 13.25 2.77 17.70
N ALA A 80 13.17 4.10 17.68
CA ALA A 80 12.53 4.85 16.59
C ALA A 80 13.25 4.61 15.25
N GLU A 81 14.58 4.60 15.24
CA GLU A 81 15.39 4.30 14.05
C GLU A 81 15.15 2.88 13.54
N HIS A 82 15.15 1.89 14.45
CA HIS A 82 14.88 0.48 14.10
C HIS A 82 13.51 0.27 13.43
N TYR A 83 12.49 1.00 13.89
CA TYR A 83 11.15 0.95 13.32
C TYR A 83 10.90 1.96 12.19
N GLY A 84 11.91 2.73 11.76
CA GLY A 84 11.76 3.77 10.74
C GLY A 84 10.83 4.91 11.15
N LEU A 85 10.63 5.11 12.46
CA LEU A 85 9.80 6.16 13.05
C LEU A 85 10.59 7.43 13.41
N ALA A 86 11.92 7.36 13.39
CA ALA A 86 12.76 8.54 13.54
C ALA A 86 12.39 9.52 12.41
N GLY A 87 11.67 10.57 12.78
CA GLY A 87 11.24 11.59 11.85
C GLY A 87 12.45 12.15 11.16
N ALA A 88 12.47 12.04 9.83
CA ALA A 88 13.38 12.73 8.95
C ALA A 88 14.81 12.88 9.52
N LEU A 89 15.67 11.87 9.29
CA LEU A 89 16.89 12.31 8.61
C LEU A 89 16.35 13.09 7.42
N GLU A 90 16.53 14.42 7.41
CA GLU A 90 16.24 15.24 6.23
C GLU A 90 16.61 14.36 5.05
N GLN A 91 15.60 13.91 4.30
CA GLN A 91 15.91 13.18 3.09
C GLN A 91 16.89 14.11 2.40
N PRO A 92 18.16 13.71 2.18
CA PRO A 92 19.09 14.60 1.51
C PRO A 92 18.34 15.04 0.28
N ALA A 93 18.14 16.37 0.14
CA ALA A 93 17.20 16.93 -0.81
C ALA A 93 17.33 16.10 -2.07
N THR A 94 16.28 15.33 -2.41
CA THR A 94 16.37 14.37 -3.50
C THR A 94 16.96 15.15 -4.65
N GLU A 95 18.23 14.87 -5.01
CA GLU A 95 18.87 15.56 -6.13
C GLU A 95 17.95 15.25 -7.27
N GLY A 96 17.19 16.25 -7.72
CA GLY A 96 16.02 16.10 -8.57
C GLY A 96 16.43 15.59 -9.95
N TYR A 97 16.86 14.34 -10.04
CA TYR A 97 17.02 13.58 -11.27
C TYR A 97 15.65 13.14 -11.83
N GLY A 98 14.56 13.71 -11.30
CA GLY A 98 13.23 13.67 -11.88
C GLY A 98 12.75 15.06 -12.32
N ASP A 99 13.65 16.04 -12.50
CA ASP A 99 13.28 17.29 -13.14
C ASP A 99 13.18 17.04 -14.65
N THR A 100 11.95 16.87 -15.12
CA THR A 100 11.64 16.72 -16.54
C THR A 100 11.79 18.10 -17.16
N THR A 101 12.92 18.37 -17.81
CA THR A 101 13.07 19.63 -18.56
C THR A 101 12.04 19.66 -19.70
N ASP A 102 11.67 20.85 -20.21
CA ASP A 102 10.82 20.95 -21.43
C ASP A 102 11.43 20.20 -22.65
N ASP A 103 12.76 19.98 -22.64
CA ASP A 103 13.51 19.19 -23.61
C ASP A 103 13.59 17.69 -23.28
N ASP A 104 13.07 17.27 -22.12
CA ASP A 104 13.01 15.87 -21.75
C ASP A 104 11.80 15.27 -22.48
N PRO A 105 12.00 14.39 -23.49
CA PRO A 105 10.89 13.87 -24.26
C PRO A 105 9.99 13.10 -23.32
N ALA A 106 8.84 13.69 -22.96
CA ALA A 106 7.80 13.00 -22.25
C ALA A 106 7.49 11.72 -23.03
N TRP A 107 8.00 10.58 -22.55
CA TRP A 107 7.94 9.33 -23.28
C TRP A 107 6.54 8.74 -23.06
N GLY A 108 5.60 9.31 -23.82
CA GLY A 108 4.21 8.91 -23.84
C GLY A 108 3.99 7.77 -24.82
N PRO A 109 2.89 7.01 -24.65
CA PRO A 109 2.57 5.85 -25.49
C PRO A 109 2.44 6.18 -26.99
N ASP A 110 2.16 7.44 -27.35
CA ASP A 110 2.09 7.87 -28.75
C ASP A 110 3.47 8.11 -29.38
N VAL A 111 4.48 8.49 -28.59
CA VAL A 111 5.87 8.64 -29.04
C VAL A 111 6.48 7.26 -29.29
N ASP A 112 6.22 6.29 -28.41
CA ASP A 112 6.59 4.88 -28.59
C ASP A 112 5.97 4.27 -29.84
N ALA A 113 4.69 4.56 -30.10
CA ALA A 113 4.03 4.11 -31.31
C ALA A 113 4.75 4.65 -32.55
N GLN A 114 5.04 5.96 -32.60
CA GLN A 114 5.73 6.56 -33.74
C GLN A 114 7.15 6.01 -33.94
N ALA A 115 7.93 5.86 -32.86
CA ALA A 115 9.27 5.29 -32.92
C ALA A 115 9.27 3.84 -33.42
N ALA A 116 8.24 3.06 -33.05
CA ALA A 116 8.03 1.69 -33.53
C ALA A 116 7.38 1.62 -34.93
N GLY A 117 7.26 2.74 -35.66
CA GLY A 117 6.63 2.80 -36.98
C GLY A 117 5.12 2.54 -36.97
N MET A 118 4.50 2.65 -35.81
CA MET A 118 3.09 2.40 -35.56
C MET A 118 2.30 3.71 -35.48
N ALA A 119 1.09 3.72 -36.07
CA ALA A 119 0.20 4.88 -35.95
C ALA A 119 -0.27 5.07 -34.49
N PRO A 120 -0.27 6.31 -33.95
CA PRO A 120 -0.82 6.68 -32.65
C PRO A 120 -2.27 6.22 -32.44
N ALA A 121 -2.66 6.01 -31.18
CA ALA A 121 -3.97 5.44 -30.85
C ALA A 121 -5.14 6.32 -31.35
N GLU A 122 -4.99 7.65 -31.29
CA GLU A 122 -5.98 8.59 -31.81
C GLU A 122 -6.18 8.46 -33.33
N GLN A 123 -5.10 8.29 -34.09
CA GLN A 123 -5.17 8.11 -35.53
C GLN A 123 -5.87 6.80 -35.89
N ARG A 124 -5.61 5.71 -35.16
CA ARG A 124 -6.33 4.45 -35.35
C ARG A 124 -7.83 4.61 -35.08
N ARG A 125 -8.21 5.33 -34.01
CA ARG A 125 -9.63 5.62 -33.68
C ARG A 125 -10.30 6.47 -34.76
N ALA A 126 -9.59 7.46 -35.30
CA ALA A 126 -10.09 8.29 -36.40
C ALA A 126 -10.31 7.49 -37.69
N GLN A 127 -9.38 6.60 -38.06
CA GLN A 127 -9.50 5.75 -39.25
C GLN A 127 -10.69 4.79 -39.15
N VAL A 128 -10.92 4.18 -38.00
CA VAL A 128 -12.12 3.34 -37.76
C VAL A 128 -13.39 4.17 -37.92
N ARG A 129 -13.41 5.41 -37.40
CA ARG A 129 -14.57 6.30 -37.54
C ARG A 129 -14.85 6.68 -39.00
N ASP A 130 -13.82 6.95 -39.78
CA ASP A 130 -13.95 7.33 -41.19
C ASP A 130 -14.36 6.15 -42.09
N HIS A 131 -13.80 4.96 -41.83
CA HIS A 131 -14.19 3.73 -42.53
C HIS A 131 -15.67 3.38 -42.32
N VAL A 132 -16.15 3.45 -41.07
CA VAL A 132 -17.57 3.22 -40.73
C VAL A 132 -18.50 4.26 -41.38
N ARG A 133 -17.99 5.47 -41.65
CA ARG A 133 -18.78 6.55 -42.29
C ARG A 133 -18.91 6.35 -43.81
N HIS A 134 -17.91 5.76 -44.47
CA HIS A 134 -17.92 5.49 -45.90
C HIS A 134 -18.74 4.25 -46.30
N GLU A 135 -18.87 3.24 -45.45
CA GLU A 135 -19.69 2.04 -45.74
C GLU A 135 -21.20 2.23 -45.53
N ARG A 136 -21.65 3.36 -44.97
CA ARG A 136 -23.08 3.64 -44.79
C ARG A 136 -23.65 4.48 -45.93
N THR A 137 -23.77 3.88 -47.13
CA THR A 137 -24.88 4.27 -48.03
C THR A 137 -26.17 3.66 -47.47
N PRO A 138 -27.15 4.46 -47.02
CA PRO A 138 -28.37 3.92 -46.45
C PRO A 138 -29.27 3.40 -47.58
N ARG A 139 -29.44 2.07 -47.71
CA ARG A 139 -30.74 1.56 -48.16
C ARG A 139 -31.70 1.75 -47.00
N SER A 140 -32.47 2.82 -47.09
CA SER A 140 -33.34 3.30 -46.02
C SER A 140 -34.32 2.23 -45.51
N PRO A 141 -34.58 2.20 -44.19
CA PRO A 141 -35.46 1.26 -43.51
C PRO A 141 -36.89 1.80 -43.35
N GLY A 142 -37.85 0.88 -43.20
CA GLY A 142 -39.10 1.13 -42.48
C GLY A 142 -40.38 0.81 -43.26
N PHE A 143 -41.20 -0.10 -42.74
CA PHE A 143 -42.51 0.28 -42.22
C PHE A 143 -43.08 -0.84 -41.33
N LEU A 144 -43.55 -0.40 -40.16
CA LEU A 144 -44.11 -1.20 -39.08
C LEU A 144 -45.62 -1.40 -39.33
N GLY A 145 -46.13 -2.59 -39.00
CA GLY A 145 -47.53 -2.80 -38.63
C GLY A 145 -48.41 -3.50 -39.67
N GLU A 146 -48.90 -4.69 -39.33
CA GLU A 146 -50.27 -4.87 -38.86
C GLU A 146 -50.53 -6.34 -38.48
N ARG A 147 -51.14 -6.54 -37.31
CA ARG A 147 -51.70 -7.83 -36.92
C ARG A 147 -53.10 -7.93 -37.53
N LYS A 148 -53.43 -9.05 -38.20
CA LYS A 148 -54.83 -9.51 -38.23
C LYS A 148 -54.92 -11.02 -38.38
N ARG A 149 -55.57 -11.64 -37.39
CA ARG A 149 -56.00 -13.04 -37.37
C ARG A 149 -57.09 -13.29 -38.40
N LYS A 150 -57.12 -14.52 -38.94
CA LYS A 150 -58.26 -15.35 -39.42
C LYS A 150 -57.67 -16.30 -40.47
N SER A 151 -58.09 -17.54 -40.65
CA SER A 151 -58.91 -18.52 -39.94
C SER A 151 -58.52 -19.86 -40.56
#